data_AF-A0A7L3TFV9-F1
#
_entry.id   AF-A0A7L3TFV9-F1
#
_cell.length_a   1.000
_cell.length_b   1.000
_cell.length_c   1.000
_cell.angle_alpha   90.00
_cell.angle_beta   90.00
_cell.angle_gamma   90.00
#
_symmetry.space_group_name_H-M   'P 1'
#
loop_
_entity.id
_entity.type
_entity.pdbx_description
1 polymer ?
#
loop_
_entity_poly.entity_id
_entity_poly.type
_entity_poly.pdbx_seq_one_letter_code
_entity_poly.pdbx_strand_id
1 'polypeptide(L)'
;QARKMLVFLPYIRQWLEDGHTDTKANVLVILRNMMGHLERKEASPIAVQLVEKLLPLFDAESSQLRELSINLFRELVETVVGKDKRRMKEEVKRGLLPLFFHMQDKTESVSK
;
A
#
# COMPACT_ATOMS: atom_id res chain seq x y z
N GLN A 1 15.65 -10.01 -9.43
CA GLN A 1 14.50 -10.68 -10.08
C GLN A 1 13.20 -9.88 -9.92
N ALA A 2 12.96 -9.25 -8.76
CA ALA A 2 11.74 -8.48 -8.48
C ALA A 2 11.47 -7.26 -9.39
N ARG A 3 12.50 -6.57 -9.94
CA ARG A 3 12.27 -5.48 -10.92
C ARG A 3 11.48 -5.93 -12.15
N LYS A 4 11.62 -7.20 -12.58
CA LYS A 4 10.86 -7.74 -13.73
C LYS A 4 9.36 -7.84 -13.43
N MET A 5 8.95 -7.82 -12.17
CA MET A 5 7.55 -7.89 -11.76
C MET A 5 6.80 -6.57 -11.99
N LEU A 6 7.50 -5.49 -12.38
CA LEU A 6 6.86 -4.21 -12.73
C LEU A 6 5.87 -4.33 -13.90
N VAL A 7 6.06 -5.34 -14.77
CA VAL A 7 5.13 -5.65 -15.87
C VAL A 7 3.71 -5.92 -15.36
N PHE A 8 3.58 -6.30 -14.09
CA PHE A 8 2.30 -6.61 -13.48
C PHE A 8 1.61 -5.41 -12.82
N LEU A 9 2.26 -4.24 -12.74
CA LEU A 9 1.68 -3.03 -12.13
C LEU A 9 0.24 -2.72 -12.61
N PRO A 10 -0.10 -2.83 -13.92
CA PRO A 10 -1.45 -2.54 -14.39
C PRO A 10 -2.54 -3.48 -13.84
N TYR A 11 -2.18 -4.71 -13.47
CA TYR A 11 -3.12 -5.74 -13.01
C TYR A 11 -3.34 -5.72 -11.50
N ILE A 12 -2.55 -4.94 -10.76
CA ILE A 12 -2.60 -4.87 -9.29
C ILE A 12 -4.00 -4.55 -8.79
N ARG A 13 -4.68 -3.61 -9.45
CA ARG A 13 -6.04 -3.23 -9.05
C ARG A 13 -6.95 -4.46 -9.04
N GLN A 14 -6.98 -5.20 -10.15
CA GLN A 14 -7.80 -6.40 -10.29
C GLN A 14 -7.48 -7.43 -9.21
N TRP A 15 -6.19 -7.66 -8.93
CA TRP A 15 -5.81 -8.62 -7.90
C TRP A 15 -6.13 -8.17 -6.47
N LEU A 16 -6.04 -6.88 -6.18
CA LEU A 16 -6.39 -6.31 -4.88
C LEU A 16 -7.91 -6.18 -4.68
N GLU A 17 -8.69 -6.05 -5.76
CA GLU A 17 -10.15 -5.94 -5.71
C GLU A 17 -10.80 -7.34 -5.71
N ASP A 18 -10.52 -8.17 -6.72
CA ASP A 18 -11.24 -9.42 -6.99
C ASP A 18 -10.59 -10.67 -6.38
N GLY A 19 -9.35 -10.56 -5.89
CA GLY A 19 -8.60 -11.70 -5.36
C GLY A 19 -9.15 -12.23 -4.03
N HIS A 20 -8.88 -13.51 -3.73
CA HIS A 20 -9.07 -14.04 -2.38
C HIS A 20 -8.08 -13.41 -1.38
N THR A 21 -8.37 -13.48 -0.09
CA THR A 21 -7.58 -12.84 0.98
C THR A 21 -6.09 -13.18 0.91
N ASP A 22 -5.76 -14.45 0.69
CA ASP A 22 -4.40 -14.96 0.53
C ASP A 22 -3.72 -14.40 -0.74
N THR A 23 -4.47 -14.30 -1.84
CA THR A 23 -4.00 -13.71 -3.09
C THR A 23 -3.66 -12.24 -2.90
N LYS A 24 -4.55 -11.47 -2.26
CA LYS A 24 -4.30 -10.06 -1.94
C LYS A 24 -3.05 -9.91 -1.05
N ALA A 25 -2.91 -10.74 -0.02
CA ALA A 25 -1.76 -10.72 0.88
C ALA A 25 -0.44 -10.98 0.13
N ASN A 26 -0.43 -12.00 -0.75
CA ASN A 26 0.72 -12.31 -1.59
C ASN A 26 1.10 -11.14 -2.52
N VAL A 27 0.11 -10.47 -3.12
CA VAL A 27 0.34 -9.29 -3.96
C VAL A 27 0.97 -8.15 -3.16
N LEU A 28 0.51 -7.89 -1.94
CA LEU A 28 1.12 -6.86 -1.07
C LEU A 28 2.58 -7.18 -0.75
N VAL A 29 2.91 -8.44 -0.46
CA VAL A 29 4.30 -8.88 -0.21
C VAL A 29 5.16 -8.74 -1.45
N ILE A 30 4.66 -9.13 -2.62
CA ILE A 30 5.36 -8.98 -3.90
C ILE A 30 5.62 -7.50 -4.19
N LEU A 31 4.63 -6.64 -3.95
CA LEU A 31 4.75 -5.20 -4.14
C LEU A 31 5.85 -4.61 -3.27
N ARG A 32 5.83 -4.93 -1.96
CA ARG A 32 6.87 -4.49 -1.02
C ARG A 32 8.27 -4.86 -1.50
N ASN A 33 8.46 -6.13 -1.84
CA ASN A 33 9.74 -6.63 -2.34
C ASN A 33 10.16 -5.91 -3.62
N MET A 34 9.25 -5.76 -4.58
CA MET A 34 9.52 -5.07 -5.84
C MET A 34 9.96 -3.62 -5.61
N MET A 35 9.27 -2.88 -4.74
CA MET A 35 9.59 -1.50 -4.41
C MET A 35 10.96 -1.38 -3.74
N GLY A 36 11.32 -2.32 -2.86
CA GLY A 36 12.64 -2.37 -2.21
C GLY A 36 13.82 -2.59 -3.17
N HIS A 37 13.56 -3.05 -4.41
CA HIS A 37 14.59 -3.25 -5.43
C HIS A 37 14.75 -2.09 -6.42
N LEU A 38 13.94 -1.04 -6.31
CA LEU A 38 14.00 0.13 -7.17
C LEU A 38 14.86 1.23 -6.55
N GLU A 39 15.52 2.01 -7.39
CA GLU A 39 16.10 3.25 -6.87
C GLU A 39 14.98 4.19 -6.42
N ARG A 40 15.25 5.02 -5.40
CA ARG A 40 14.23 5.91 -4.83
C ARG A 40 13.57 6.82 -5.88
N LYS A 41 14.33 7.26 -6.89
CA LYS A 41 13.81 8.07 -8.01
C LYS A 41 12.87 7.29 -8.93
N GLU A 42 13.15 6.01 -9.18
CA GLU A 42 12.30 5.11 -9.97
C GLU A 42 11.03 4.73 -9.19
N ALA A 43 11.20 4.45 -7.89
CA ALA A 43 10.12 4.04 -7.00
C ALA A 43 9.11 5.15 -6.74
N SER A 44 9.55 6.40 -6.64
CA SER A 44 8.73 7.56 -6.25
C SER A 44 7.39 7.70 -7.03
N PRO A 45 7.37 7.73 -8.37
CA PRO A 45 6.11 7.86 -9.11
C PRO A 45 5.23 6.61 -9.03
N ILE A 46 5.80 5.42 -8.77
CA ILE A 46 5.07 4.17 -8.59
C ILE A 46 4.44 4.13 -7.20
N ALA A 47 5.17 4.57 -6.18
CA ALA A 47 4.68 4.64 -4.81
C ALA A 47 3.41 5.50 -4.71
N VAL A 48 3.37 6.65 -5.38
CA VAL A 48 2.16 7.50 -5.47
C VAL A 48 0.97 6.76 -6.09
N GLN A 49 1.19 5.91 -7.10
CA GLN A 49 0.10 5.17 -7.75
C GLN A 49 -0.41 4.03 -6.87
N LEU A 50 0.49 3.40 -6.12
CA LEU A 50 0.16 2.24 -5.29
C LEU A 50 -0.64 2.63 -4.05
N VAL A 51 -0.29 3.72 -3.37
CA VAL A 51 -0.97 4.12 -2.12
C VAL A 51 -2.49 4.28 -2.28
N GLU A 52 -2.94 4.79 -3.44
CA GLU A 52 -4.37 4.90 -3.75
C GLU A 52 -5.08 3.53 -3.75
N LYS A 53 -4.41 2.49 -4.25
CA LYS A 53 -4.95 1.12 -4.33
C LYS A 53 -4.92 0.38 -3.00
N LEU A 54 -4.14 0.86 -2.04
CA LEU A 54 -4.07 0.28 -0.70
C LEU A 54 -5.19 0.76 0.21
N LEU A 55 -5.74 1.96 -0.03
CA LEU A 55 -6.74 2.57 0.86
C LEU A 55 -7.94 1.66 1.14
N PRO A 56 -8.55 0.98 0.15
CA PRO A 56 -9.70 0.10 0.41
C PRO A 56 -9.35 -1.11 1.30
N LEU A 57 -8.07 -1.48 1.40
CA LEU A 57 -7.62 -2.63 2.19
C LEU A 57 -7.43 -2.28 3.66
N PHE A 58 -7.49 -1.00 4.03
CA PHE A 58 -7.44 -0.60 5.43
C PHE A 58 -8.66 -1.12 6.17
N ASP A 59 -9.83 -1.11 5.53
CA ASP A 59 -11.09 -1.64 6.09
C ASP A 59 -11.32 -3.13 5.79
N ALA A 60 -10.29 -3.88 5.37
CA ALA A 60 -10.43 -5.31 5.09
C ALA A 60 -10.85 -6.09 6.36
N GLU A 61 -11.73 -7.09 6.22
CA GLU A 61 -12.15 -7.95 7.35
C GLU A 61 -10.95 -8.69 7.98
N SER A 62 -10.02 -9.15 7.13
CA SER A 62 -8.80 -9.82 7.56
C SER A 62 -7.83 -8.82 8.21
N SER A 63 -7.53 -9.02 9.49
CA SER A 63 -6.53 -8.24 10.24
C SER A 63 -5.16 -8.26 9.57
N GLN A 64 -4.75 -9.42 9.03
CA GLN A 64 -3.50 -9.57 8.29
C GLN A 64 -3.45 -8.66 7.06
N LEU A 65 -4.54 -8.57 6.30
CA LEU A 65 -4.59 -7.69 5.12
C LEU A 65 -4.52 -6.22 5.49
N ARG A 66 -5.21 -5.83 6.57
CA ARG A 66 -5.11 -4.46 7.11
C ARG A 66 -3.67 -4.14 7.49
N GLU A 67 -3.04 -5.00 8.27
CA GLU A 67 -1.67 -4.79 8.73
C GLU A 67 -0.68 -4.69 7.55
N LEU A 68 -0.74 -5.63 6.60
CA LEU A 68 0.14 -5.63 5.43
C LEU A 68 -0.04 -4.37 4.58
N SER A 69 -1.29 -3.95 4.35
CA SER A 69 -1.58 -2.78 3.51
C SER A 69 -1.17 -1.46 4.19
N ILE A 70 -1.40 -1.31 5.50
CA ILE A 70 -1.00 -0.13 6.27
C ILE A 70 0.52 -0.02 6.38
N ASN A 71 1.21 -1.14 6.64
CA ASN A 71 2.67 -1.16 6.69
C ASN A 71 3.29 -0.80 5.34
N LEU A 72 2.79 -1.40 4.24
CA LEU A 72 3.24 -1.05 2.90
C LEU A 72 2.94 0.42 2.58
N PHE A 73 1.76 0.93 2.93
CA PHE A 73 1.42 2.34 2.73
C PHE A 73 2.43 3.28 3.40
N ARG A 74 2.80 3.01 4.66
CA ARG A 74 3.82 3.80 5.38
C ARG A 74 5.16 3.80 4.63
N GLU A 75 5.64 2.64 4.22
CA GLU A 75 6.91 2.51 3.50
C GLU A 75 6.89 3.28 2.15
N LEU A 76 5.77 3.24 1.44
CA LEU A 76 5.59 3.97 0.18
C LEU A 76 5.56 5.49 0.37
N VAL A 77 4.95 5.98 1.45
CA VAL A 77 4.94 7.41 1.82
C VAL A 77 6.36 7.92 2.10
N GLU A 78 7.20 7.09 2.70
CA GLU A 78 8.60 7.44 3.00
C GLU A 78 9.51 7.38 1.76
N THR A 79 9.08 6.67 0.71
CA THR A 79 9.86 6.47 -0.52
C THR A 79 9.82 7.67 -1.47
N VAL A 80 8.79 8.53 -1.40
CA VAL A 80 8.60 9.60 -2.40
C VAL A 80 9.57 10.78 -2.27
N VAL A 81 10.04 11.27 -3.42
CA VAL A 81 11.00 12.38 -3.51
C VAL A 81 10.56 13.47 -4.49
N GLY A 82 11.15 14.67 -4.37
CA GLY A 82 10.93 15.78 -5.30
C GLY A 82 9.46 16.14 -5.51
N LYS A 83 9.04 16.25 -6.78
CA LYS A 83 7.68 16.66 -7.16
C LYS A 83 6.58 15.69 -6.69
N ASP A 84 6.91 14.41 -6.49
CA ASP A 84 5.92 13.40 -6.10
C ASP A 84 5.47 13.54 -4.65
N LYS A 85 6.25 14.21 -3.79
CA LYS A 85 5.84 14.53 -2.41
C LYS A 85 4.54 15.32 -2.37
N ARG A 86 4.31 16.22 -3.33
CA ARG A 86 3.07 17.00 -3.40
C ARG A 86 1.86 16.11 -3.71
N ARG A 87 2.02 15.16 -4.64
CA ARG A 87 0.95 14.21 -4.99
C ARG A 87 0.68 13.25 -3.84
N MET A 88 1.74 12.73 -3.22
CA MET A 88 1.64 11.84 -2.05
C MET A 88 0.86 12.49 -0.90
N LYS A 89 1.03 13.79 -0.63
CA LYS A 89 0.26 14.48 0.42
C LYS A 89 -1.26 14.36 0.23
N GLU A 90 -1.75 14.40 -1.00
CA GLU A 90 -3.19 14.27 -1.26
C GLU A 90 -3.68 12.83 -0.99
N GLU A 91 -2.89 11.82 -1.37
CA GLU A 91 -3.22 10.42 -1.07
C GLU A 91 -3.12 10.10 0.43
N VAL A 92 -2.13 10.68 1.13
CA VAL A 92 -2.01 10.57 2.59
C VAL A 92 -3.25 11.10 3.27
N LYS A 93 -3.72 12.30 2.90
CA LYS A 93 -4.96 12.86 3.47
C LYS A 93 -6.16 11.93 3.30
N ARG A 94 -6.29 11.27 2.15
CA ARG A 94 -7.36 10.28 1.91
C ARG A 94 -7.24 9.06 2.80
N GLY A 95 -6.01 8.59 3.06
CA GLY A 95 -5.77 7.46 3.95
C GLY A 95 -5.88 7.78 5.45
N LEU A 96 -5.78 9.05 5.85
CA LEU A 96 -5.87 9.43 7.27
C LEU A 96 -7.26 9.17 7.87
N LEU A 97 -8.33 9.36 7.08
CA LEU A 97 -9.70 9.17 7.57
C LEU A 97 -9.99 7.71 7.99
N PRO A 98 -9.79 6.67 7.15
CA PRO A 98 -9.98 5.28 7.56
C PRO A 98 -9.06 4.88 8.73
N LEU A 99 -7.79 5.33 8.72
CA LEU A 99 -6.87 5.09 9.85
C LEU A 99 -7.36 5.70 11.17
N PHE A 100 -7.96 6.89 11.12
CA PHE A 100 -8.53 7.53 12.30
C PHE A 100 -9.70 6.73 12.89
N PHE A 101 -10.57 6.16 12.04
CA PHE A 101 -11.64 5.28 12.51
C PHE A 101 -11.09 3.99 13.13
N HIS A 102 -10.06 3.38 12.55
CA HIS A 102 -9.42 2.20 13.17
C HIS A 102 -8.81 2.46 14.55
N MET A 103 -8.28 3.67 14.80
CA MET A 103 -7.79 4.03 16.13
C MET A 103 -8.90 4.09 17.19
N GLN A 104 -10.16 4.25 16.78
CA GLN A 104 -11.32 4.25 17.67
C GLN A 104 -11.96 2.87 17.81
N ASP A 105 -11.80 2.00 16.82
CA ASP A 105 -12.22 0.60 16.91
C ASP A 105 -11.35 -0.13 17.93
N LYS A 106 -12.00 -0.67 18.98
CA LYS A 106 -11.38 -1.44 20.07
C LYS A 106 -10.89 -2.84 19.63
N THR A 107 -10.28 -2.95 18.46
CA THR A 107 -9.70 -4.21 18.00
C THR A 107 -8.23 -4.23 18.42
N GLU A 108 -7.94 -4.97 19.48
CA GLU A 108 -6.66 -5.05 20.21
C GLU A 108 -5.44 -5.52 19.36
N SER A 109 -5.60 -5.76 18.05
CA SER A 109 -4.55 -6.34 17.20
C SER A 109 -3.68 -5.34 16.43
N VAL A 110 -3.90 -4.03 16.57
CA VAL A 110 -3.10 -3.00 15.87
C VAL A 110 -2.62 -1.86 16.78
N SER A 111 -2.96 -1.91 18.06
CA SER A 111 -2.49 -0.96 19.07
C SER A 111 -1.19 -1.46 19.70
N LYS A 112 -0.03 -1.14 19.11
CA LYS A 112 1.26 -1.09 19.81
C LYS A 112 2.08 0.10 19.32
#